data_AF-A0A0S7Z8V5-F1
#
_entry.id   AF-A0A0S7Z8V5-F1
#
_cell.length_a   1.000
_cell.length_b   1.000
_cell.length_c   1.000
_cell.angle_alpha   90.00
_cell.angle_beta   90.00
_cell.angle_gamma   90.00
#
_symmetry.space_group_name_H-M   'P 1'
#
loop_
_entity.id
_entity.type
_entity.pdbx_description
1 polymer ?
#
loop_
_entity_poly.entity_id
_entity_poly.type
_entity_poly.pdbx_seq_one_letter_code
_entity_poly.pdbx_strand_id
1 'polypeptide(L)'
;MPVGCEIDPNGSVMASWRRRYGGGSMMNARHVRSAGGLGTSRWRLLMLVVFLLAGAPSVARAQVTAADSAAVLLRTAEEFEREGETEVAAALYTFILEHFGATPAAAEARARLFEPGDRFDPVSRLELPVFGTLFGAWLGVAVPAAFGAESSEAFGAGFLVGAPLGLFSARAAQRARQYSEGQARAISWGGVYGTWQGFGWAEVFDLTTDEICDGSGCYDSGDNEQAIFGSMVLGGLAGVTTGALIARNPVRSGVSSAAQGGSIWGTLYGAAIASFFDPEGDTGLAAALLAGTAGLLAGVGLARKYDLTRPRVRWINLGALAGGLVGLGVDLLVQPDDDNVAIAIPLVASIGGLGIAASATRDLRPNAIEGEGAQDDTGALFGYGPDGWRVAPPLPVPAMLPGEDVNGRTEWRPGITLRLFHATF
;
A
#
# COMPACT_ATOMS: atom_id res chain seq x y z
N MET A 1 -29.56 -42.55 -20.84
CA MET A 1 -28.15 -42.73 -21.25
C MET A 1 -27.30 -41.86 -20.34
N PRO A 2 -26.58 -42.45 -19.36
CA PRO A 2 -25.70 -41.71 -18.47
C PRO A 2 -24.30 -41.62 -19.09
N VAL A 3 -23.63 -40.48 -18.91
CA VAL A 3 -22.20 -40.35 -19.24
C VAL A 3 -21.45 -40.38 -17.91
N GLY A 4 -20.74 -41.47 -17.68
CA GLY A 4 -19.92 -41.68 -16.48
C GLY A 4 -18.65 -40.84 -16.51
N CYS A 5 -18.23 -40.36 -15.35
CA CYS A 5 -16.88 -39.87 -15.11
C CYS A 5 -16.05 -41.00 -14.51
N GLU A 6 -14.99 -41.39 -15.21
CA GLU A 6 -14.01 -42.38 -14.80
C GLU A 6 -12.86 -41.63 -14.09
N ILE A 7 -12.51 -42.08 -12.88
CA ILE A 7 -11.43 -41.54 -12.05
C ILE A 7 -10.23 -42.49 -12.18
N ASP A 8 -9.07 -41.95 -12.56
CA ASP A 8 -7.80 -42.69 -12.64
C ASP A 8 -7.18 -42.86 -11.23
N PRO A 9 -6.78 -44.08 -10.80
CA PRO A 9 -6.29 -44.35 -9.45
C PRO A 9 -4.81 -44.00 -9.18
N ASN A 10 -4.04 -43.45 -10.14
CA ASN A 10 -2.58 -43.25 -9.95
C ASN A 10 -2.13 -41.79 -9.78
N GLY A 11 -2.60 -41.15 -8.71
CA GLY A 11 -2.32 -39.75 -8.33
C GLY A 11 -0.89 -39.26 -8.58
N SER A 12 -0.66 -38.60 -9.72
CA SER A 12 0.53 -37.80 -9.99
C SER A 12 0.19 -36.64 -10.93
N VAL A 13 0.33 -35.42 -10.42
CA VAL A 13 0.22 -34.19 -11.21
C VAL A 13 1.62 -33.82 -11.70
N MET A 14 1.95 -34.20 -12.93
CA MET A 14 3.08 -33.62 -13.67
C MET A 14 2.56 -32.60 -14.69
N ALA A 15 2.66 -31.32 -14.33
CA ALA A 15 2.45 -30.21 -15.26
C ALA A 15 3.64 -30.11 -16.22
N SER A 16 3.51 -30.68 -17.42
CA SER A 16 4.48 -30.48 -18.50
C SER A 16 4.20 -29.17 -19.25
N TRP A 17 5.09 -28.19 -19.10
CA TRP A 17 5.11 -26.98 -19.92
C TRP A 17 5.82 -27.27 -21.26
N ARG A 18 5.05 -27.57 -22.31
CA ARG A 18 5.55 -27.66 -23.69
C ARG A 18 5.83 -26.26 -24.25
N ARG A 19 7.12 -25.94 -24.37
CA ARG A 19 7.67 -24.84 -25.18
C ARG A 19 7.33 -25.06 -26.66
N ARG A 20 6.65 -24.09 -27.28
CA ARG A 20 6.38 -24.01 -28.71
C ARG A 20 7.38 -23.02 -29.32
N TYR A 21 8.55 -23.50 -29.75
CA TYR A 21 9.43 -22.76 -30.66
C TYR A 21 9.26 -23.34 -32.07
N GLY A 22 8.72 -22.52 -32.97
CA GLY A 22 8.56 -22.85 -34.38
C GLY A 22 9.90 -22.87 -35.10
N GLY A 23 10.13 -23.94 -35.86
CA GLY A 23 11.25 -24.09 -36.76
C GLY A 23 11.10 -23.20 -38.00
N GLY A 24 12.15 -22.44 -38.29
CA GLY A 24 12.37 -21.74 -39.56
C GLY A 24 13.44 -22.46 -40.36
N SER A 25 12.99 -22.99 -41.49
CA SER A 25 13.66 -23.86 -42.47
C SER A 25 15.07 -23.42 -42.92
N MET A 26 15.98 -24.42 -42.97
CA MET A 26 17.22 -24.40 -43.75
C MET A 26 16.92 -24.38 -45.26
N MET A 27 17.53 -23.46 -46.01
CA MET A 27 17.63 -23.56 -47.47
C MET A 27 19.06 -23.31 -47.95
N ASN A 28 19.73 -24.44 -48.20
CA ASN A 28 20.64 -24.77 -49.30
C ASN A 28 21.45 -23.65 -49.97
N ALA A 29 22.76 -23.73 -49.74
CA ALA A 29 23.78 -23.29 -50.68
C ALA A 29 23.84 -24.24 -51.89
N ARG A 30 23.75 -23.69 -53.11
CA ARG A 30 24.28 -24.32 -54.33
C ARG A 30 25.03 -23.31 -55.18
N HIS A 31 26.26 -23.70 -55.49
CA HIS A 31 27.13 -23.14 -56.53
C HIS A 31 26.46 -23.12 -57.92
N VAL A 32 26.73 -22.05 -58.68
CA VAL A 32 26.90 -22.13 -60.13
C VAL A 32 28.11 -21.25 -60.52
N ARG A 33 29.12 -21.88 -61.12
CA ARG A 33 30.19 -21.27 -61.93
C ARG A 33 29.79 -21.36 -63.41
N SER A 34 29.92 -20.28 -64.17
CA SER A 34 30.47 -20.21 -65.55
C SER A 34 30.51 -18.72 -65.94
N ALA A 35 31.65 -18.11 -66.31
CA ALA A 35 32.45 -18.25 -67.53
C ALA A 35 31.76 -17.73 -68.81
N GLY A 36 32.27 -16.62 -69.36
CA GLY A 36 32.13 -16.26 -70.77
C GLY A 36 31.71 -14.80 -71.04
N GLY A 37 32.54 -14.05 -71.77
CA GLY A 37 32.07 -12.90 -72.57
C GLY A 37 32.72 -11.55 -72.30
N LEU A 38 33.97 -11.38 -72.76
CA LEU A 38 34.54 -10.08 -73.10
C LEU A 38 33.81 -9.51 -74.33
N GLY A 39 33.32 -8.27 -74.28
CA GLY A 39 32.87 -7.57 -75.48
C GLY A 39 32.03 -6.31 -75.22
N THR A 40 32.68 -5.15 -75.13
CA THR A 40 32.13 -3.80 -75.43
C THR A 40 31.07 -3.15 -74.51
N SER A 41 30.56 -3.82 -73.47
CA SER A 41 29.52 -3.24 -72.57
C SER A 41 30.04 -2.47 -71.34
N ARG A 42 31.34 -2.12 -71.27
CA ARG A 42 31.90 -1.42 -70.08
C ARG A 42 31.75 0.10 -70.10
N TRP A 43 31.60 0.71 -71.27
CA TRP A 43 31.50 2.18 -71.38
C TRP A 43 30.07 2.72 -71.18
N ARG A 44 29.04 1.93 -71.52
CA ARG A 44 27.63 2.33 -71.31
C ARG A 44 27.19 2.20 -69.84
N LEU A 45 27.74 1.24 -69.09
CA LEU A 45 27.45 1.10 -67.65
C LEU A 45 28.10 2.20 -66.81
N LEU A 46 29.30 2.67 -67.19
CA LEU A 46 30.02 3.74 -66.48
C LEU A 46 29.35 5.11 -66.67
N MET A 47 28.81 5.40 -67.87
CA MET A 47 28.02 6.62 -68.13
C MET A 47 26.66 6.60 -67.41
N LEU A 48 25.99 5.45 -67.31
CA LEU A 48 24.70 5.35 -66.61
C LEU A 48 24.87 5.48 -65.09
N VAL A 49 25.97 4.98 -64.52
CA VAL A 49 26.30 5.12 -63.09
C VAL A 49 26.66 6.58 -62.73
N VAL A 50 27.35 7.32 -63.60
CA VAL A 50 27.66 8.74 -63.36
C VAL A 50 26.39 9.62 -63.48
N PHE A 51 25.46 9.31 -64.39
CA PHE A 51 24.19 10.05 -64.48
C PHE A 51 23.20 9.71 -63.35
N LEU A 52 23.22 8.48 -62.82
CA LEU A 52 22.45 8.10 -61.62
C LEU A 52 23.03 8.68 -60.32
N LEU A 53 24.34 8.94 -60.26
CA LEU A 53 24.98 9.59 -59.11
C LEU A 53 24.78 11.12 -59.09
N ALA A 54 24.53 11.76 -60.23
CA ALA A 54 24.27 13.21 -60.32
C ALA A 54 22.80 13.60 -60.04
N GLY A 55 21.89 12.62 -60.04
CA GLY A 55 20.45 12.82 -59.79
C GLY A 55 19.94 12.20 -58.49
N ALA A 56 20.82 11.79 -57.58
CA ALA A 56 20.39 11.37 -56.24
C ALA A 56 19.78 12.61 -55.56
N PRO A 57 18.47 12.63 -55.24
CA PRO A 57 17.90 13.72 -54.48
C PRO A 57 18.75 13.85 -53.23
N SER A 58 19.21 15.07 -52.94
CA SER A 58 19.86 15.37 -51.69
C SER A 58 18.92 14.82 -50.63
N VAL A 59 19.30 13.71 -49.99
CA VAL A 59 18.50 13.12 -48.92
C VAL A 59 18.55 14.22 -47.87
N ALA A 60 17.49 15.03 -47.85
CA ALA A 60 17.32 16.09 -46.89
C ALA A 60 17.47 15.36 -45.56
N ARG A 61 18.62 15.55 -44.90
CA ARG A 61 18.86 14.97 -43.60
C ARG A 61 17.73 15.51 -42.77
N ALA A 62 16.73 14.68 -42.49
CA ALA A 62 15.63 15.03 -41.62
C ALA A 62 16.30 15.55 -40.35
N GLN A 63 16.20 16.85 -40.11
CA GLN A 63 16.80 17.46 -38.95
C GLN A 63 16.05 16.86 -37.78
N VAL A 64 16.71 15.97 -37.03
CA VAL A 64 16.15 15.39 -35.81
C VAL A 64 15.89 16.56 -34.88
N THR A 65 14.62 16.88 -34.67
CA THR A 65 14.25 18.00 -33.82
C THR A 65 14.33 17.56 -32.36
N ALA A 66 14.49 18.52 -31.44
CA ALA A 66 14.43 18.24 -30.01
C ALA A 66 13.09 17.60 -29.59
N ALA A 67 12.00 17.93 -30.29
CA ALA A 67 10.70 17.32 -30.08
C ALA A 67 10.67 15.84 -30.48
N ASP A 68 11.33 15.45 -31.57
CA ASP A 68 11.42 14.05 -32.00
C ASP A 68 12.23 13.23 -31.00
N SER A 69 13.35 13.76 -30.50
CA SER A 69 14.15 13.11 -29.45
C SER A 69 13.36 12.91 -28.16
N ALA A 70 12.65 13.96 -27.71
CA ALA A 70 11.83 13.88 -26.50
C ALA A 70 10.68 12.88 -26.64
N ALA A 71 10.04 12.80 -27.81
CA ALA A 71 8.97 11.85 -28.07
C ALA A 71 9.45 10.38 -28.08
N VAL A 72 10.67 10.13 -28.58
CA VAL A 72 11.29 8.80 -28.50
C VAL A 72 11.56 8.42 -27.05
N LEU A 73 12.18 9.33 -26.28
CA LEU A 73 12.46 9.10 -24.86
C LEU A 73 11.19 8.86 -24.04
N LEU A 74 10.11 9.61 -24.32
CA LEU A 74 8.83 9.42 -23.65
C LEU A 74 8.29 8.02 -23.92
N ARG A 75 8.27 7.57 -25.18
CA ARG A 75 7.82 6.23 -25.54
C ARG A 75 8.66 5.14 -24.89
N THR A 76 9.98 5.35 -24.80
CA THR A 76 10.89 4.43 -24.10
C THR A 76 10.59 4.40 -22.60
N ALA A 77 10.31 5.55 -21.97
CA ALA A 77 9.90 5.61 -20.58
C ALA A 77 8.57 4.85 -20.35
N GLU A 78 7.59 5.04 -21.24
CA GLU A 78 6.32 4.29 -21.21
C GLU A 78 6.49 2.78 -21.45
N GLU A 79 7.52 2.37 -22.19
CA GLU A 79 7.87 0.96 -22.36
C GLU A 79 8.49 0.38 -21.10
N PHE A 80 9.46 1.06 -20.49
CA PHE A 80 10.01 0.67 -19.18
C PHE A 80 8.93 0.62 -18.09
N GLU A 81 8.00 1.57 -18.10
CA GLU A 81 6.86 1.58 -17.18
C GLU A 81 5.96 0.36 -17.38
N ARG A 82 5.67 -0.03 -18.63
CA ARG A 82 4.91 -1.26 -18.96
C ARG A 82 5.66 -2.54 -18.58
N GLU A 83 6.98 -2.51 -18.60
CA GLU A 83 7.85 -3.63 -18.16
C GLU A 83 8.01 -3.68 -16.63
N GLY A 84 7.52 -2.67 -15.90
CA GLY A 84 7.65 -2.57 -14.44
C GLY A 84 8.98 -1.97 -13.97
N GLU A 85 9.82 -1.50 -14.90
CA GLU A 85 11.09 -0.80 -14.67
C GLU A 85 10.84 0.69 -14.34
N THR A 86 10.04 0.92 -13.31
CA THR A 86 9.52 2.25 -12.94
C THR A 86 10.59 3.24 -12.54
N GLU A 87 11.71 2.78 -11.98
CA GLU A 87 12.86 3.63 -11.63
C GLU A 87 13.53 4.20 -12.90
N VAL A 88 13.67 3.37 -13.94
CA VAL A 88 14.23 3.78 -15.23
C VAL A 88 13.27 4.70 -15.98
N ALA A 89 11.98 4.37 -15.98
CA ALA A 89 10.94 5.21 -16.56
C ALA A 89 10.91 6.60 -15.89
N ALA A 90 10.94 6.66 -14.55
CA ALA A 90 10.98 7.90 -13.80
C ALA A 90 12.25 8.72 -14.10
N ALA A 91 13.41 8.08 -14.18
CA ALA A 91 14.65 8.75 -14.57
C ALA A 91 14.56 9.34 -15.98
N LEU A 92 13.97 8.62 -16.93
CA LEU A 92 13.75 9.12 -18.29
C LEU A 92 12.75 10.27 -18.33
N TYR A 93 11.63 10.19 -17.60
CA TYR A 93 10.70 11.31 -17.52
C TYR A 93 11.38 12.56 -16.94
N THR A 94 12.17 12.41 -15.88
CA THR A 94 12.93 13.55 -15.28
C THR A 94 13.92 14.11 -16.29
N PHE A 95 14.65 13.25 -17.00
CA PHE A 95 15.57 13.67 -18.05
C PHE A 95 14.85 14.44 -19.17
N ILE A 96 13.64 14.00 -19.56
CA ILE A 96 12.80 14.71 -20.54
C ILE A 96 12.42 16.11 -20.03
N LEU A 97 12.06 16.24 -18.75
CA LEU A 97 11.72 17.54 -18.17
C LEU A 97 12.92 18.50 -18.12
N GLU A 98 14.08 18.00 -17.72
CA GLU A 98 15.31 18.78 -17.59
C GLU A 98 15.83 19.26 -18.95
N HIS A 99 15.83 18.39 -19.96
CA HIS A 99 16.48 18.67 -21.25
C HIS A 99 15.52 19.10 -22.35
N PHE A 100 14.22 18.80 -22.23
CA PHE A 100 13.22 19.02 -23.26
C PHE A 100 11.95 19.72 -22.74
N GLY A 101 12.05 20.51 -21.66
CA GLY A 101 10.93 21.11 -20.94
C GLY A 101 9.91 21.92 -21.77
N ALA A 102 10.28 22.39 -22.97
CA ALA A 102 9.40 23.13 -23.88
C ALA A 102 8.64 22.24 -24.90
N THR A 103 8.87 20.92 -24.89
CA THR A 103 8.26 19.99 -25.85
C THR A 103 6.91 19.44 -25.34
N PRO A 104 6.02 18.99 -26.24
CA PRO A 104 4.79 18.28 -25.85
C PRO A 104 5.08 17.02 -25.01
N ALA A 105 6.16 16.31 -25.35
CA ALA A 105 6.60 15.13 -24.60
C ALA A 105 7.01 15.47 -23.16
N ALA A 106 7.57 16.67 -22.90
CA ALA A 106 7.81 17.12 -21.54
C ALA A 106 6.52 17.49 -20.79
N ALA A 107 5.50 18.02 -21.47
CA ALA A 107 4.20 18.24 -20.84
C ALA A 107 3.55 16.90 -20.43
N GLU A 108 3.67 15.86 -21.26
CA GLU A 108 3.19 14.51 -20.96
C GLU A 108 4.04 13.80 -19.91
N ALA A 109 5.38 13.89 -19.98
CA ALA A 109 6.27 13.39 -18.93
C ALA A 109 5.99 14.08 -17.58
N ARG A 110 5.64 15.38 -17.60
CA ARG A 110 5.18 16.11 -16.40
C ARG A 110 3.85 15.54 -15.93
N ALA A 111 2.90 15.31 -16.82
CA ALA A 111 1.64 14.68 -16.46
C ALA A 111 1.84 13.28 -15.87
N ARG A 112 2.76 12.45 -16.38
CA ARG A 112 3.06 11.12 -15.85
C ARG A 112 3.83 11.14 -14.54
N LEU A 113 4.83 12.02 -14.42
CA LEU A 113 5.58 12.18 -13.18
C LEU A 113 4.68 12.73 -12.09
N PHE A 114 3.92 13.77 -12.37
CA PHE A 114 3.13 14.50 -11.37
C PHE A 114 1.65 14.12 -11.39
N GLU A 115 1.25 13.11 -12.17
CA GLU A 115 -0.06 12.49 -11.97
C GLU A 115 -0.03 11.94 -10.54
N PRO A 116 -1.01 12.28 -9.69
CA PRO A 116 -1.12 11.75 -8.33
C PRO A 116 -1.37 10.22 -8.27
N GLY A 117 -1.08 9.50 -9.35
CA GLY A 117 -1.12 8.06 -9.44
C GLY A 117 0.07 7.47 -8.71
N ASP A 118 -0.13 7.21 -7.41
CA ASP A 118 0.37 6.01 -6.73
C ASP A 118 1.79 5.58 -7.15
N ARG A 119 2.76 6.52 -7.15
CA ARG A 119 4.16 6.14 -7.35
C ARG A 119 4.52 5.07 -6.32
N PHE A 120 5.33 4.10 -6.74
CA PHE A 120 5.85 3.03 -5.89
C PHE A 120 6.77 3.62 -4.81
N ASP A 121 6.16 4.15 -3.75
CA ASP A 121 6.86 4.62 -2.56
C ASP A 121 7.65 3.44 -1.96
N PRO A 122 8.97 3.56 -1.72
CA PRO A 122 9.74 2.55 -1.00
C PRO A 122 9.08 2.10 0.31
N VAL A 123 8.30 2.98 0.95
CA VAL A 123 7.51 2.64 2.14
C VAL A 123 6.45 1.58 1.84
N SER A 124 5.82 1.60 0.67
CA SER A 124 4.83 0.59 0.26
C SER A 124 5.46 -0.79 0.04
N ARG A 125 6.74 -0.85 -0.39
CA ARG A 125 7.50 -2.10 -0.50
C ARG A 125 7.72 -2.75 0.87
N LEU A 126 7.77 -1.98 1.95
CA LEU A 126 7.93 -2.49 3.32
C LEU A 126 6.60 -2.79 4.03
N GLU A 127 5.51 -2.11 3.67
CA GLU A 127 4.23 -2.22 4.36
C GLU A 127 3.68 -3.66 4.37
N LEU A 128 3.60 -4.32 3.20
CA LEU A 128 3.07 -5.69 3.12
C LEU A 128 3.95 -6.73 3.83
N PRO A 129 5.29 -6.75 3.69
CA PRO A 129 6.16 -7.65 4.44
C PRO A 129 6.07 -7.48 5.95
N VAL A 130 6.03 -6.22 6.43
CA VAL A 130 5.87 -5.93 7.87
C VAL A 130 4.50 -6.41 8.34
N PHE A 131 3.42 -6.04 7.64
CA PHE A 131 2.08 -6.51 7.95
C PHE A 131 1.99 -8.04 7.92
N GLY A 132 2.45 -8.68 6.85
CA GLY A 132 2.42 -10.12 6.69
C GLY A 132 3.16 -10.84 7.81
N THR A 133 4.32 -10.33 8.22
CA THR A 133 5.08 -10.88 9.36
C THR A 133 4.29 -10.77 10.67
N LEU A 134 3.77 -9.59 10.99
CA LEU A 134 2.99 -9.35 12.21
C LEU A 134 1.68 -10.14 12.24
N PHE A 135 0.96 -10.15 11.13
CA PHE A 135 -0.30 -10.87 10.98
C PHE A 135 -0.08 -12.39 10.98
N GLY A 136 0.99 -12.87 10.35
CA GLY A 136 1.42 -14.27 10.40
C GLY A 136 1.82 -14.70 11.81
N ALA A 137 2.53 -13.85 12.55
CA ALA A 137 2.87 -14.08 13.96
C ALA A 137 1.60 -14.17 14.82
N TRP A 138 0.66 -13.24 14.62
CA TRP A 138 -0.64 -13.25 15.29
C TRP A 138 -1.45 -14.50 14.95
N LEU A 139 -1.54 -14.90 13.67
CA LEU A 139 -2.17 -16.15 13.26
C LEU A 139 -1.49 -17.38 13.88
N GLY A 140 -0.17 -17.33 14.06
CA GLY A 140 0.59 -18.35 14.76
C GLY A 140 0.13 -18.59 16.21
N VAL A 141 -0.45 -17.58 16.86
CA VAL A 141 -1.03 -17.70 18.21
C VAL A 141 -2.54 -17.98 18.14
N ALA A 142 -3.25 -17.24 17.29
CA ALA A 142 -4.71 -17.29 17.19
C ALA A 142 -5.21 -18.64 16.65
N VAL A 143 -4.50 -19.27 15.71
CA VAL A 143 -4.93 -20.56 15.14
C VAL A 143 -4.87 -21.68 16.20
N PRO A 144 -3.76 -21.90 16.93
CA PRO A 144 -3.76 -22.84 18.05
C PRO A 144 -4.84 -22.55 19.11
N ALA A 145 -5.06 -21.29 19.48
CA ALA A 145 -6.11 -20.92 20.43
C ALA A 145 -7.51 -21.32 19.92
N ALA A 146 -7.78 -21.07 18.63
CA ALA A 146 -9.04 -21.48 17.98
C ALA A 146 -9.24 -23.01 17.94
N PHE A 147 -8.17 -23.80 18.10
CA PHE A 147 -8.21 -25.26 18.21
C PHE A 147 -8.12 -25.78 19.65
N GLY A 148 -8.24 -24.90 20.66
CA GLY A 148 -8.21 -25.28 22.08
C GLY A 148 -6.83 -25.69 22.58
N ALA A 149 -5.76 -25.17 21.97
CA ALA A 149 -4.42 -25.41 22.48
C ALA A 149 -4.19 -24.64 23.79
N GLU A 150 -3.88 -25.36 24.87
CA GLU A 150 -3.61 -24.76 26.19
C GLU A 150 -2.09 -24.67 26.48
N SER A 151 -1.26 -25.33 25.67
CA SER A 151 0.17 -25.44 25.93
C SER A 151 0.97 -24.29 25.32
N SER A 152 1.91 -23.75 26.10
CA SER A 152 2.84 -22.70 25.67
C SER A 152 3.66 -23.10 24.43
N GLU A 153 3.92 -24.40 24.28
CA GLU A 153 4.64 -25.02 23.19
C GLU A 153 3.89 -24.88 21.86
N ALA A 154 2.56 -25.02 21.87
CA ALA A 154 1.75 -24.85 20.67
C ALA A 154 1.78 -23.40 20.18
N PHE A 155 1.66 -22.43 21.09
CA PHE A 155 1.78 -21.00 20.78
C PHE A 155 3.18 -20.62 20.32
N GLY A 156 4.21 -21.12 21.00
CA GLY A 156 5.61 -20.90 20.62
C GLY A 156 5.94 -21.46 19.24
N ALA A 157 5.52 -22.69 18.95
CA ALA A 157 5.70 -23.31 17.64
C ALA A 157 4.93 -22.55 16.55
N GLY A 158 3.68 -22.18 16.82
CA GLY A 158 2.85 -21.41 15.91
C GLY A 158 3.44 -20.03 15.59
N PHE A 159 3.97 -19.32 16.59
CA PHE A 159 4.66 -18.04 16.39
C PHE A 159 5.93 -18.17 15.53
N LEU A 160 6.77 -19.17 15.83
CA LEU A 160 8.02 -19.45 15.10
C LEU A 160 7.78 -19.80 13.63
N VAL A 161 6.66 -20.43 13.31
CA VAL A 161 6.27 -20.79 11.94
C VAL A 161 5.50 -19.66 11.26
N GLY A 162 4.57 -19.04 11.98
CA GLY A 162 3.63 -18.03 11.47
C GLY A 162 4.32 -16.76 10.99
N ALA A 163 5.27 -16.21 11.76
CA ALA A 163 5.96 -14.98 11.38
C ALA A 163 6.78 -15.13 10.07
N PRO A 164 7.65 -16.15 9.89
CA PRO A 164 8.32 -16.38 8.62
C PRO A 164 7.36 -16.65 7.46
N LEU A 165 6.33 -17.48 7.66
CA LEU A 165 5.34 -17.75 6.60
C LEU A 165 4.62 -16.47 6.15
N GLY A 166 4.26 -15.61 7.10
CA GLY A 166 3.69 -14.30 6.83
C GLY A 166 4.61 -13.39 6.01
N LEU A 167 5.89 -13.32 6.39
CA LEU A 167 6.90 -12.56 5.65
C LEU A 167 7.07 -13.07 4.20
N PHE A 168 7.24 -14.38 4.04
CA PHE A 168 7.51 -14.98 2.73
C PHE A 168 6.28 -14.94 1.82
N SER A 169 5.07 -15.13 2.37
CA SER A 169 3.82 -15.00 1.59
C SER A 169 3.59 -13.58 1.12
N ALA A 170 3.79 -12.57 1.98
CA ALA A 170 3.70 -11.16 1.60
C ALA A 170 4.73 -10.78 0.53
N ARG A 171 5.98 -11.24 0.66
CA ARG A 171 7.01 -11.04 -0.37
C ARG A 171 6.69 -11.74 -1.67
N ALA A 172 6.17 -12.97 -1.63
CA ALA A 172 5.76 -13.69 -2.82
C ALA A 172 4.60 -12.95 -3.52
N ALA A 173 3.62 -12.45 -2.77
CA ALA A 173 2.52 -11.66 -3.29
C ALA A 173 3.02 -10.36 -3.96
N GLN A 174 3.95 -9.63 -3.32
CA GLN A 174 4.56 -8.42 -3.89
C GLN A 174 5.42 -8.70 -5.14
N ARG A 175 6.10 -9.84 -5.21
CA ARG A 175 6.83 -10.24 -6.43
C ARG A 175 5.88 -10.58 -7.57
N ALA A 176 4.74 -11.20 -7.26
CA ALA A 176 3.73 -11.55 -8.25
C ALA A 176 2.97 -10.32 -8.78
N ARG A 177 2.80 -9.28 -7.94
CA ARG A 177 2.14 -8.03 -8.29
C ARG A 177 2.80 -6.86 -7.58
N GLN A 178 3.19 -5.84 -8.34
CA GLN A 178 3.61 -4.58 -7.76
C GLN A 178 2.36 -3.87 -7.20
N TYR A 179 2.19 -3.89 -5.88
CA TYR A 179 1.09 -3.21 -5.21
C TYR A 179 1.43 -1.74 -4.97
N SER A 180 0.50 -0.84 -5.27
CA SER A 180 0.59 0.55 -4.83
C SER A 180 0.43 0.64 -3.31
N GLU A 181 0.77 1.80 -2.74
CA GLU A 181 0.60 2.05 -1.31
C GLU A 181 -0.87 1.89 -0.87
N GLY A 182 -1.81 2.42 -1.66
CA GLY A 182 -3.22 2.29 -1.31
C GLY A 182 -3.75 0.85 -1.43
N GLN A 183 -3.20 0.06 -2.35
CA GLN A 183 -3.50 -1.37 -2.48
C GLN A 183 -2.92 -2.20 -1.33
N ALA A 184 -1.65 -1.97 -0.98
CA ALA A 184 -1.00 -2.59 0.18
C ALA A 184 -1.78 -2.30 1.47
N ARG A 185 -2.18 -1.05 1.66
CA ARG A 185 -3.01 -0.62 2.80
C ARG A 185 -4.40 -1.25 2.79
N ALA A 186 -5.04 -1.38 1.63
CA ALA A 186 -6.35 -2.04 1.54
C ALA A 186 -6.28 -3.50 2.00
N ILE A 187 -5.20 -4.21 1.65
CA ILE A 187 -4.95 -5.59 2.09
C ILE A 187 -4.67 -5.64 3.61
N SER A 188 -3.73 -4.82 4.09
CA SER A 188 -3.32 -4.84 5.50
C SER A 188 -4.44 -4.41 6.43
N TRP A 189 -5.10 -3.29 6.12
CA TRP A 189 -6.25 -2.81 6.89
C TRP A 189 -7.44 -3.75 6.79
N GLY A 190 -7.67 -4.36 5.62
CA GLY A 190 -8.67 -5.40 5.46
C GLY A 190 -8.50 -6.52 6.48
N GLY A 191 -7.28 -7.01 6.67
CA GLY A 191 -6.98 -8.04 7.67
C GLY A 191 -7.26 -7.57 9.11
N VAL A 192 -6.71 -6.42 9.51
CA VAL A 192 -6.91 -5.88 10.87
C VAL A 192 -8.38 -5.62 11.17
N TYR A 193 -9.08 -4.93 10.26
CA TYR A 193 -10.48 -4.60 10.42
C TYR A 193 -11.38 -5.84 10.36
N GLY A 194 -11.03 -6.81 9.51
CA GLY A 194 -11.71 -8.11 9.45
C GLY A 194 -11.58 -8.89 10.75
N THR A 195 -10.40 -8.92 11.38
CA THR A 195 -10.19 -9.54 12.69
C THR A 195 -11.03 -8.86 13.77
N TRP A 196 -11.06 -7.53 13.79
CA TRP A 196 -11.92 -6.76 14.70
C TRP A 196 -13.41 -7.06 14.50
N GLN A 197 -13.87 -7.14 13.25
CA GLN A 197 -15.26 -7.52 12.94
C GLN A 197 -15.56 -8.96 13.36
N GLY A 198 -14.63 -9.90 13.14
CA GLY A 198 -14.76 -11.29 13.58
C GLY A 198 -14.95 -11.39 15.09
N PHE A 199 -14.08 -10.73 15.86
CA PHE A 199 -14.20 -10.60 17.32
C PHE A 199 -15.58 -10.06 17.71
N GLY A 200 -15.91 -8.86 17.23
CA GLY A 200 -17.12 -8.20 17.72
C GLY A 200 -18.41 -8.92 17.34
N TRP A 201 -18.48 -9.58 16.17
CA TRP A 201 -19.67 -10.37 15.82
C TRP A 201 -19.77 -11.67 16.61
N ALA A 202 -18.66 -12.26 17.07
CA ALA A 202 -18.73 -13.42 17.95
C ALA A 202 -19.33 -13.08 19.30
N GLU A 203 -18.91 -11.94 19.88
CA GLU A 203 -19.50 -11.40 21.11
C GLU A 203 -20.99 -11.04 20.90
N VAL A 204 -21.33 -10.33 19.82
CA VAL A 204 -22.73 -9.94 19.54
C VAL A 204 -23.68 -11.11 19.32
N PHE A 205 -23.17 -12.25 18.84
CA PHE A 205 -23.97 -13.46 18.67
C PHE A 205 -23.83 -14.44 19.84
N ASP A 206 -23.19 -14.03 20.92
CA ASP A 206 -22.96 -14.83 22.12
C ASP A 206 -22.35 -16.20 21.79
N LEU A 207 -21.43 -16.23 20.82
CA LEU A 207 -20.68 -17.45 20.48
C LEU A 207 -19.68 -17.81 21.58
N THR A 208 -19.57 -16.97 22.61
CA THR A 208 -18.64 -17.04 23.72
C THR A 208 -19.16 -17.86 24.87
N THR A 209 -20.47 -18.05 25.03
CA THR A 209 -21.01 -18.85 26.13
C THR A 209 -21.45 -20.21 25.62
N ASP A 210 -20.83 -21.27 26.13
CA ASP A 210 -21.37 -22.63 26.00
C ASP A 210 -22.31 -22.90 27.18
N GLU A 211 -23.62 -22.84 26.91
CA GLU A 211 -24.65 -23.20 27.87
C GLU A 211 -24.71 -24.73 28.00
N ILE A 212 -24.26 -25.25 29.15
CA ILE A 212 -24.35 -26.68 29.47
C ILE A 212 -25.62 -26.90 30.28
N CYS A 213 -26.59 -27.57 29.67
CA CYS A 213 -27.80 -28.03 30.35
C CYS A 213 -27.60 -29.43 30.94
N ASP A 214 -27.72 -29.55 32.26
CA ASP A 214 -27.90 -30.82 32.94
C ASP A 214 -29.34 -30.97 33.48
N GLY A 215 -29.67 -32.13 34.03
CA GLY A 215 -31.01 -32.39 34.58
C GLY A 215 -31.41 -31.49 35.77
N SER A 216 -30.51 -30.62 36.25
CA SER A 216 -30.74 -29.67 37.34
C SER A 216 -30.84 -28.21 36.89
N GLY A 217 -30.48 -27.91 35.65
CA GLY A 217 -30.57 -26.57 35.06
C GLY A 217 -29.54 -26.37 33.95
N CYS A 218 -29.53 -25.18 33.36
CA CYS A 218 -28.51 -24.77 32.41
C CYS A 218 -27.60 -23.73 33.08
N TYR A 219 -26.30 -23.87 32.88
CA TYR A 219 -25.29 -22.95 33.39
C TYR A 219 -24.23 -22.66 32.33
N ASP A 220 -23.69 -21.45 32.37
CA ASP A 220 -22.56 -21.07 31.52
C ASP A 220 -21.30 -21.79 31.99
N SER A 221 -20.70 -22.55 31.07
CA SER A 221 -19.49 -23.33 31.35
C SER A 221 -18.20 -22.52 31.25
N GLY A 222 -18.30 -21.22 31.01
CA GLY A 222 -17.18 -20.28 30.86
C GLY A 222 -17.00 -19.82 29.42
N ASP A 223 -16.06 -18.90 29.24
CA ASP A 223 -15.79 -18.28 27.94
C ASP A 223 -15.21 -19.32 26.95
N ASN A 224 -15.90 -19.51 25.83
CA ASN A 224 -15.47 -20.29 24.69
C ASN A 224 -14.43 -19.49 23.88
N GLU A 225 -13.22 -19.39 24.43
CA GLU A 225 -12.10 -18.70 23.78
C GLU A 225 -11.85 -19.23 22.35
N GLN A 226 -12.14 -20.51 22.11
CA GLN A 226 -11.97 -21.16 20.81
C GLN A 226 -12.86 -20.52 19.74
N ALA A 227 -14.12 -20.21 20.08
CA ALA A 227 -15.05 -19.53 19.19
C ALA A 227 -14.61 -18.09 18.88
N ILE A 228 -14.11 -17.36 19.89
CA ILE A 228 -13.60 -15.98 19.72
C ILE A 228 -12.37 -15.98 18.80
N PHE A 229 -11.37 -16.81 19.06
CA PHE A 229 -10.19 -16.87 18.20
C PHE A 229 -10.53 -17.39 16.80
N GLY A 230 -11.46 -18.35 16.70
CA GLY A 230 -11.96 -18.86 15.43
C GLY A 230 -12.62 -17.77 14.59
N SER A 231 -13.51 -16.97 15.18
CA SER A 231 -14.18 -15.86 14.51
C SER A 231 -13.20 -14.77 14.09
N MET A 232 -12.22 -14.43 14.94
CA MET A 232 -11.15 -13.47 14.65
C MET A 232 -10.29 -13.90 13.47
N VAL A 233 -9.91 -15.19 13.41
CA VAL A 233 -9.14 -15.76 12.29
C VAL A 233 -9.97 -15.71 11.00
N LEU A 234 -11.22 -16.17 11.05
CA LEU A 234 -12.12 -16.15 9.88
C LEU A 234 -12.36 -14.73 9.37
N GLY A 235 -12.66 -13.79 10.27
CA GLY A 235 -12.85 -12.38 9.96
C GLY A 235 -11.58 -11.76 9.36
N GLY A 236 -10.41 -12.02 9.96
CA GLY A 236 -9.13 -11.53 9.46
C GLY A 236 -8.80 -12.03 8.06
N LEU A 237 -8.97 -13.33 7.79
CA LEU A 237 -8.74 -13.92 6.47
C LEU A 237 -9.74 -13.41 5.41
N ALA A 238 -11.02 -13.29 5.78
CA ALA A 238 -12.05 -12.69 4.92
C ALA A 238 -11.71 -11.23 4.60
N GLY A 239 -11.21 -10.50 5.59
CA GLY A 239 -10.73 -9.12 5.47
C GLY A 239 -9.54 -8.97 4.53
N VAL A 240 -8.47 -9.76 4.70
CA VAL A 240 -7.32 -9.80 3.79
C VAL A 240 -7.76 -10.13 2.36
N THR A 241 -8.64 -11.12 2.21
CA THR A 241 -9.17 -11.52 0.89
C THR A 241 -9.96 -10.40 0.23
N THR A 242 -10.82 -9.73 0.99
CA THR A 242 -11.58 -8.56 0.52
C THR A 242 -10.65 -7.43 0.10
N GLY A 243 -9.65 -7.12 0.92
CA GLY A 243 -8.61 -6.14 0.61
C GLY A 243 -7.85 -6.51 -0.67
N ALA A 244 -7.50 -7.77 -0.86
CA ALA A 244 -6.82 -8.27 -2.07
C ALA A 244 -7.70 -8.20 -3.32
N LEU A 245 -9.02 -8.42 -3.18
CA LEU A 245 -9.99 -8.24 -4.28
C LEU A 245 -10.12 -6.77 -4.67
N ILE A 246 -10.21 -5.87 -3.69
CA ILE A 246 -10.25 -4.42 -3.92
C ILE A 246 -8.95 -3.95 -4.58
N ALA A 247 -7.80 -4.46 -4.12
CA ALA A 247 -6.47 -4.19 -4.65
C ALA A 247 -6.24 -4.70 -6.09
N ARG A 248 -7.20 -5.39 -6.70
CA ARG A 248 -7.17 -5.68 -8.15
C ARG A 248 -7.40 -4.44 -9.00
N ASN A 249 -8.01 -3.40 -8.43
CA ASN A 249 -8.18 -2.11 -9.06
C ASN A 249 -7.18 -1.09 -8.46
N PRO A 250 -6.86 0.00 -9.17
CA PRO A 250 -6.10 1.09 -8.58
C PRO A 250 -6.83 1.66 -7.36
N VAL A 251 -6.14 1.72 -6.22
CA VAL A 251 -6.68 2.27 -4.96
C VAL A 251 -5.79 3.43 -4.54
N ARG A 252 -6.29 4.66 -4.67
CA ARG A 252 -5.57 5.85 -4.23
C ARG A 252 -5.22 5.78 -2.75
N SER A 253 -3.97 6.07 -2.39
CA SER A 253 -3.47 6.07 -1.00
C SER A 253 -4.33 6.91 -0.03
N GLY A 254 -4.87 8.03 -0.48
CA GLY A 254 -5.76 8.87 0.31
C GLY A 254 -7.12 8.23 0.59
N VAL A 255 -7.67 7.46 -0.35
CA VAL A 255 -8.93 6.73 -0.18
C VAL A 255 -8.78 5.61 0.84
N SER A 256 -7.71 4.81 0.75
CA SER A 256 -7.47 3.73 1.72
C SER A 256 -7.18 4.28 3.12
N SER A 257 -6.44 5.39 3.22
CA SER A 257 -6.17 6.06 4.50
C SER A 257 -7.44 6.64 5.13
N ALA A 258 -8.34 7.22 4.31
CA ALA A 258 -9.61 7.74 4.79
C ALA A 258 -10.59 6.62 5.18
N ALA A 259 -10.58 5.50 4.45
CA ALA A 259 -11.35 4.31 4.82
C ALA A 259 -10.90 3.80 6.20
N GLN A 260 -9.58 3.71 6.43
CA GLN A 260 -9.01 3.33 7.71
C GLN A 260 -9.41 4.30 8.83
N GLY A 261 -9.12 5.60 8.67
CA GLY A 261 -9.49 6.61 9.66
C GLY A 261 -11.00 6.62 9.94
N GLY A 262 -11.81 6.57 8.89
CA GLY A 262 -13.26 6.51 8.97
C GLY A 262 -13.75 5.29 9.75
N SER A 263 -13.16 4.11 9.54
CA SER A 263 -13.53 2.92 10.31
C SER A 263 -13.15 3.00 11.78
N ILE A 264 -11.97 3.54 12.11
CA ILE A 264 -11.53 3.69 13.51
C ILE A 264 -12.46 4.67 14.24
N TRP A 265 -12.63 5.88 13.68
CA TRP A 265 -13.47 6.90 14.30
C TRP A 265 -14.94 6.51 14.30
N GLY A 266 -15.42 5.83 13.25
CA GLY A 266 -16.76 5.27 13.20
C GLY A 266 -17.02 4.29 14.34
N THR A 267 -16.09 3.35 14.59
CA THR A 267 -16.21 2.40 15.71
C THR A 267 -16.21 3.12 17.05
N LEU A 268 -15.25 4.02 17.27
CA LEU A 268 -15.13 4.76 18.53
C LEU A 268 -16.37 5.62 18.81
N TYR A 269 -16.87 6.32 17.80
CA TYR A 269 -18.06 7.17 17.94
C TYR A 269 -19.34 6.34 18.08
N GLY A 270 -19.44 5.19 17.41
CA GLY A 270 -20.55 4.26 17.61
C GLY A 270 -20.59 3.70 19.02
N ALA A 271 -19.44 3.27 19.55
CA ALA A 271 -19.31 2.80 20.93
C ALA A 271 -19.67 3.89 21.94
N ALA A 272 -19.13 5.10 21.76
CA ALA A 272 -19.43 6.22 22.63
C ALA A 272 -20.89 6.67 22.54
N ILE A 273 -21.49 6.68 21.35
CA ILE A 273 -22.93 6.98 21.19
C ILE A 273 -23.77 5.91 21.90
N ALA A 274 -23.40 4.64 21.74
CA ALA A 274 -24.10 3.55 22.41
C ALA A 274 -24.07 3.71 23.93
N SER A 275 -22.95 4.09 24.55
CA SER A 275 -22.90 4.24 26.01
C SER A 275 -23.88 5.28 26.57
N PHE A 276 -24.28 6.30 25.79
CA PHE A 276 -25.30 7.28 26.22
C PHE A 276 -26.72 6.74 26.29
N PHE A 277 -27.01 5.66 25.57
CA PHE A 277 -28.35 5.07 25.51
C PHE A 277 -28.52 3.88 26.46
N ASP A 278 -27.47 3.55 27.23
CA ASP A 278 -27.39 2.39 28.12
C ASP A 278 -28.05 1.14 27.54
N PRO A 279 -27.63 0.70 26.34
CA PRO A 279 -28.32 -0.35 25.65
C PRO A 279 -27.91 -1.68 26.33
N GLU A 280 -28.90 -2.43 26.80
CA GLU A 280 -28.66 -3.69 27.50
C GLU A 280 -27.90 -4.68 26.59
N GLY A 281 -26.84 -5.31 27.13
CA GLY A 281 -26.07 -6.38 26.47
C GLY A 281 -25.21 -5.93 25.29
N ASP A 282 -25.13 -6.76 24.25
CA ASP A 282 -24.17 -6.62 23.14
C ASP A 282 -24.55 -5.59 22.07
N THR A 283 -25.68 -4.93 22.28
CA THR A 283 -26.22 -3.88 21.41
C THR A 283 -25.24 -2.71 21.25
N GLY A 284 -24.48 -2.37 22.29
CA GLY A 284 -23.45 -1.33 22.22
C GLY A 284 -22.27 -1.71 21.33
N LEU A 285 -21.82 -2.97 21.40
CA LEU A 285 -20.76 -3.48 20.53
C LEU A 285 -21.25 -3.59 19.08
N ALA A 286 -22.47 -4.09 18.86
CA ALA A 286 -23.10 -4.11 17.54
C ALA A 286 -23.17 -2.71 16.91
N ALA A 287 -23.57 -1.71 17.70
CA ALA A 287 -23.58 -0.31 17.25
C ALA A 287 -22.17 0.17 16.86
N ALA A 288 -21.14 -0.17 17.64
CA ALA A 288 -19.75 0.15 17.31
C ALA A 288 -19.29 -0.50 16.00
N LEU A 289 -19.59 -1.79 15.78
CA LEU A 289 -19.23 -2.51 14.55
C LEU A 289 -19.91 -1.93 13.31
N LEU A 290 -21.20 -1.60 13.42
CA LEU A 290 -21.98 -1.00 12.35
C LEU A 290 -21.52 0.42 12.05
N ALA A 291 -21.27 1.22 13.09
CA ALA A 291 -20.76 2.57 12.95
C ALA A 291 -19.34 2.60 12.36
N GLY A 292 -18.48 1.64 12.70
CA GLY A 292 -17.19 1.45 12.05
C GLY A 292 -17.33 1.20 10.55
N THR A 293 -18.30 0.38 10.14
CA THR A 293 -18.53 0.08 8.72
C THR A 293 -19.12 1.29 7.99
N ALA A 294 -20.05 1.99 8.61
CA ALA A 294 -20.57 3.25 8.08
C ALA A 294 -19.47 4.31 7.95
N GLY A 295 -18.61 4.43 8.96
CA GLY A 295 -17.45 5.32 8.97
C GLY A 295 -16.43 4.98 7.88
N LEU A 296 -16.16 3.70 7.63
CA LEU A 296 -15.34 3.24 6.51
C LEU A 296 -15.89 3.75 5.17
N LEU A 297 -17.17 3.50 4.92
CA LEU A 297 -17.85 3.89 3.68
C LEU A 297 -17.89 5.42 3.53
N ALA A 298 -18.15 6.14 4.62
CA ALA A 298 -18.11 7.60 4.65
C ALA A 298 -16.70 8.12 4.33
N GLY A 299 -15.65 7.52 4.91
CA GLY A 299 -14.26 7.85 4.62
C GLY A 299 -13.90 7.66 3.15
N VAL A 300 -14.31 6.54 2.53
CA VAL A 300 -14.14 6.31 1.09
C VAL A 300 -14.87 7.36 0.26
N GLY A 301 -16.14 7.65 0.59
CA GLY A 301 -16.96 8.64 -0.13
C GLY A 301 -16.37 10.05 -0.05
N LEU A 302 -15.96 10.48 1.15
CA LEU A 302 -15.34 11.78 1.39
C LEU A 302 -14.00 11.91 0.67
N ALA A 303 -13.15 10.88 0.71
CA ALA A 303 -11.87 10.90 0.03
C ALA A 303 -11.99 11.02 -1.49
N ARG A 304 -12.99 10.35 -2.09
CA ARG A 304 -13.27 10.46 -3.53
C ARG A 304 -13.85 11.83 -3.89
N LYS A 305 -14.75 12.36 -3.06
CA LYS A 305 -15.42 13.65 -3.31
C LYS A 305 -14.47 14.85 -3.19
N TYR A 306 -13.53 14.80 -2.24
CA TYR A 306 -12.63 15.92 -1.93
C TYR A 306 -11.18 15.67 -2.34
N ASP A 307 -10.92 14.63 -3.12
CA ASP A 307 -9.58 14.24 -3.58
C ASP A 307 -8.55 14.22 -2.44
N LEU A 308 -8.94 13.67 -1.29
CA LEU A 308 -8.11 13.70 -0.10
C LEU A 308 -6.80 12.95 -0.36
N THR A 309 -5.67 13.60 -0.08
CA THR A 309 -4.36 12.96 -0.09
C THR A 309 -4.08 12.26 1.24
N ARG A 310 -3.21 11.25 1.24
CA ARG A 310 -2.82 10.54 2.47
C ARG A 310 -2.28 11.48 3.56
N PRO A 311 -1.36 12.44 3.28
CA PRO A 311 -0.89 13.37 4.29
C PRO A 311 -2.03 14.19 4.91
N ARG A 312 -2.98 14.65 4.08
CA ARG A 312 -4.15 15.39 4.56
C ARG A 312 -5.01 14.54 5.49
N VAL A 313 -5.28 13.29 5.15
CA VAL A 313 -6.05 12.38 6.02
C VAL A 313 -5.32 12.12 7.35
N ARG A 314 -3.98 11.96 7.33
CA ARG A 314 -3.18 11.79 8.54
C ARG A 314 -3.30 13.00 9.47
N TRP A 315 -3.24 14.22 8.92
CA TRP A 315 -3.46 15.44 9.70
C TRP A 315 -4.87 15.51 10.29
N ILE A 316 -5.89 15.11 9.52
CA ILE A 316 -7.27 15.03 10.02
C ILE A 316 -7.37 14.05 11.20
N ASN A 317 -6.79 12.85 11.08
CA ASN A 317 -6.76 11.86 12.17
C ASN A 317 -5.97 12.34 13.39
N LEU A 318 -4.85 13.05 13.17
CA LEU A 318 -4.06 13.64 14.25
C LEU A 318 -4.85 14.75 14.96
N GLY A 319 -5.63 15.54 14.22
CA GLY A 319 -6.54 16.54 14.78
C GLY A 319 -7.57 15.92 15.72
N ALA A 320 -8.16 14.80 15.31
CA ALA A 320 -9.09 14.06 16.15
C ALA A 320 -8.43 13.52 17.44
N LEU A 321 -7.25 12.90 17.33
CA LEU A 321 -6.48 12.46 18.51
C LEU A 321 -6.13 13.62 19.45
N ALA A 322 -5.63 14.74 18.91
CA ALA A 322 -5.28 15.91 19.69
C ALA A 322 -6.51 16.52 20.38
N GLY A 323 -7.64 16.61 19.66
CA GLY A 323 -8.91 17.04 20.23
C GLY A 323 -9.37 16.14 21.37
N GLY A 324 -9.33 14.81 21.19
CA GLY A 324 -9.68 13.85 22.23
C GLY A 324 -8.79 13.96 23.48
N LEU A 325 -7.46 14.11 23.30
CA LEU A 325 -6.53 14.31 24.41
C LEU A 325 -6.77 15.62 25.16
N VAL A 326 -7.07 16.71 24.44
CA VAL A 326 -7.47 17.98 25.07
C VAL A 326 -8.76 17.80 25.86
N GLY A 327 -9.75 17.10 25.30
CA GLY A 327 -11.00 16.80 26.00
C GLY A 327 -10.79 15.95 27.25
N LEU A 328 -9.94 14.91 27.21
CA LEU A 328 -9.56 14.16 28.41
C LEU A 328 -8.87 15.06 29.45
N GLY A 329 -8.03 16.00 29.01
CA GLY A 329 -7.42 16.99 29.91
C GLY A 329 -8.46 17.89 30.57
N VAL A 330 -9.50 18.30 29.84
CA VAL A 330 -10.63 19.09 30.38
C VAL A 330 -11.46 18.25 31.34
N ASP A 331 -11.75 17.00 31.00
CA ASP A 331 -12.48 16.06 31.84
C ASP A 331 -11.80 15.88 33.21
N LEU A 332 -10.48 15.67 33.23
CA LEU A 332 -9.69 15.55 34.48
C LEU A 332 -9.68 16.82 35.34
N LEU A 333 -9.86 18.00 34.73
CA LEU A 333 -9.91 19.28 35.45
C LEU A 333 -11.29 19.59 36.00
N VAL A 334 -12.34 19.22 35.26
CA VAL A 334 -13.74 19.48 35.62
C VAL A 334 -14.27 18.41 36.56
N GLN A 335 -13.82 17.16 36.40
CA GLN A 335 -14.27 15.96 37.12
C GLN A 335 -15.81 15.90 37.19
N PRO A 336 -16.48 15.76 36.04
CA PRO A 336 -17.94 15.69 36.03
C PRO A 336 -18.42 14.49 36.85
N ASP A 337 -19.50 14.69 37.61
CA ASP A 337 -20.12 13.62 38.42
C ASP A 337 -20.90 12.60 37.56
N ASP A 338 -21.11 12.89 36.27
CA ASP A 338 -21.87 12.07 35.32
C ASP A 338 -20.94 11.41 34.30
N ASP A 339 -20.90 10.08 34.28
CA ASP A 339 -20.07 9.26 33.38
C ASP A 339 -20.35 9.57 31.89
N ASN A 340 -21.60 9.90 31.54
CA ASN A 340 -21.95 10.32 30.19
C ASN A 340 -21.24 11.63 29.83
N VAL A 341 -21.20 12.59 30.75
CA VAL A 341 -20.49 13.85 30.54
C VAL A 341 -18.99 13.60 30.41
N ALA A 342 -18.43 12.69 31.23
CA ALA A 342 -17.03 12.31 31.17
C ALA A 342 -16.64 11.72 29.79
N ILE A 343 -17.52 10.92 29.18
CA ILE A 343 -17.33 10.37 27.83
C ILE A 343 -17.60 11.44 26.74
N ALA A 344 -18.58 12.30 26.94
CA ALA A 344 -18.99 13.31 25.96
C ALA A 344 -17.89 14.35 25.69
N ILE A 345 -17.18 14.80 26.73
CA ILE A 345 -16.15 15.83 26.61
C ILE A 345 -15.04 15.43 25.61
N PRO A 346 -14.32 14.30 25.78
CA PRO A 346 -13.28 13.87 24.84
C PRO A 346 -13.86 13.55 23.45
N LEU A 347 -15.08 13.03 23.38
CA LEU A 347 -15.75 12.74 22.11
C LEU A 347 -15.99 14.02 21.28
N VAL A 348 -16.64 15.01 21.89
CA VAL A 348 -16.94 16.30 21.24
C VAL A 348 -15.64 17.04 20.90
N ALA A 349 -14.66 17.02 21.80
CA ALA A 349 -13.35 17.63 21.55
C ALA A 349 -12.61 16.95 20.39
N SER A 350 -12.69 15.61 20.27
CA SER A 350 -12.15 14.86 19.13
C SER A 350 -12.81 15.25 17.81
N ILE A 351 -14.15 15.33 17.78
CA ILE A 351 -14.90 15.79 16.59
C ILE A 351 -14.50 17.23 16.22
N GLY A 352 -14.36 18.12 17.20
CA GLY A 352 -13.88 19.48 17.01
C GLY A 352 -12.47 19.52 16.42
N GLY A 353 -11.54 18.71 16.95
CA GLY A 353 -10.17 18.57 16.45
C GLY A 353 -10.11 18.05 15.01
N LEU A 354 -10.96 17.08 14.67
CA LEU A 354 -11.13 16.59 13.30
C LEU A 354 -11.58 17.71 12.37
N GLY A 355 -12.62 18.47 12.76
CA GLY A 355 -13.15 19.58 11.97
C GLY A 355 -12.13 20.70 11.76
N ILE A 356 -11.38 21.08 12.81
CA ILE A 356 -10.32 22.08 12.74
C ILE A 356 -9.22 21.61 11.79
N ALA A 357 -8.73 20.37 11.92
CA ALA A 357 -7.69 19.84 11.05
C ALA A 357 -8.17 19.70 9.59
N ALA A 358 -9.41 19.26 9.36
CA ALA A 358 -9.99 19.18 8.02
C ALA A 358 -10.09 20.55 7.34
N SER A 359 -10.46 21.59 8.10
CA SER A 359 -10.51 22.97 7.64
C SER A 359 -9.12 23.54 7.39
N ALA A 360 -8.19 23.38 8.33
CA ALA A 360 -6.82 23.89 8.23
C ALA A 360 -6.04 23.26 7.05
N THR A 361 -6.35 22.01 6.71
CA THR A 361 -5.71 21.30 5.61
C THR A 361 -6.42 21.43 4.27
N ARG A 362 -7.50 22.21 4.17
CA ARG A 362 -8.28 22.35 2.92
C ARG A 362 -7.48 22.94 1.77
N ASP A 363 -6.53 23.82 2.10
CA ASP A 363 -5.73 24.57 1.15
C ASP A 363 -4.37 23.90 0.88
N LEU A 364 -4.07 22.75 1.53
CA LEU A 364 -2.90 21.94 1.22
C LEU A 364 -3.05 21.38 -0.19
N ARG A 365 -2.39 22.02 -1.15
CA ARG A 365 -2.35 21.56 -2.54
C ARG A 365 -1.75 20.16 -2.59
N PRO A 366 -2.35 19.21 -3.33
CA PRO A 366 -1.82 17.86 -3.49
C PRO A 366 -0.34 17.84 -3.91
N ASN A 367 0.09 18.85 -4.68
CA ASN A 367 1.42 18.90 -5.28
C ASN A 367 2.47 19.64 -4.43
N ALA A 368 2.08 20.32 -3.34
CA ALA A 368 3.01 21.11 -2.53
C ALA A 368 3.97 20.25 -1.69
N ILE A 369 3.68 18.95 -1.53
CA ILE A 369 4.49 18.04 -0.72
C ILE A 369 5.44 17.19 -1.59
N GLU A 370 5.13 16.95 -2.86
CA GLU A 370 5.92 16.02 -3.72
C GLU A 370 6.74 16.70 -4.82
N GLY A 371 6.54 18.00 -5.09
CA GLY A 371 6.94 18.61 -6.37
C GLY A 371 8.32 19.26 -6.48
N GLU A 372 8.70 20.16 -5.57
CA GLU A 372 9.83 21.09 -5.86
C GLU A 372 10.75 21.37 -4.65
N GLY A 373 10.55 20.70 -3.51
CA GLY A 373 11.33 20.94 -2.28
C GLY A 373 11.58 19.73 -1.38
N ALA A 374 11.21 18.51 -1.81
CA ALA A 374 11.43 17.28 -1.03
C ALA A 374 12.91 16.91 -0.85
N GLN A 375 13.84 17.69 -1.41
CA GLN A 375 15.27 17.55 -1.13
C GLN A 375 15.65 18.05 0.27
N ASP A 376 14.74 18.74 0.96
CA ASP A 376 14.97 19.26 2.31
C ASP A 376 14.06 18.57 3.35
N ASP A 377 13.68 17.32 3.07
CA ASP A 377 12.92 16.45 3.98
C ASP A 377 13.87 15.88 5.04
N THR A 378 14.34 16.77 5.91
CA THR A 378 15.39 16.49 6.89
C THR A 378 14.96 15.54 8.01
N GLY A 379 13.72 15.07 7.97
CA GLY A 379 13.11 14.23 9.01
C GLY A 379 12.94 14.96 10.34
N ALA A 380 12.96 16.30 10.33
CA ALA A 380 12.89 17.14 11.51
C ALA A 380 11.44 17.51 11.89
N LEU A 381 11.11 17.44 13.19
CA LEU A 381 9.79 17.88 13.69
C LEU A 381 9.49 19.35 13.35
N PHE A 382 10.49 20.20 13.52
CA PHE A 382 10.45 21.63 13.21
C PHE A 382 11.53 21.98 12.20
N GLY A 383 11.14 22.55 11.07
CA GLY A 383 12.05 23.06 10.06
C GLY A 383 11.96 24.58 9.97
N TYR A 384 13.07 25.29 9.80
CA TYR A 384 13.11 26.68 9.37
C TYR A 384 13.88 26.77 8.04
N GLY A 385 13.28 27.37 7.02
CA GLY A 385 13.91 27.56 5.71
C GLY A 385 13.51 28.88 5.06
N PRO A 386 13.88 29.09 3.78
CA PRO A 386 13.56 30.31 3.03
C PRO A 386 12.05 30.64 3.00
N ASP A 387 11.22 29.60 3.03
CA ASP A 387 9.75 29.70 3.01
C ASP A 387 9.13 29.84 4.42
N GLY A 388 9.96 29.94 5.47
CA GLY A 388 9.55 30.12 6.86
C GLY A 388 9.53 28.83 7.68
N TRP A 389 8.70 28.83 8.74
CA TRP A 389 8.55 27.70 9.66
C TRP A 389 7.70 26.60 9.05
N ARG A 390 8.16 25.36 9.15
CA ARG A 390 7.45 24.15 8.76
C ARG A 390 7.42 23.16 9.93
N VAL A 391 6.31 22.45 10.08
CA VAL A 391 6.15 21.35 11.03
C VAL A 391 5.92 20.08 10.22
N ALA A 392 6.80 19.09 10.40
CA ALA A 392 6.70 17.79 9.75
C ALA A 392 6.77 16.69 10.82
N PRO A 393 6.17 15.51 10.63
CA PRO A 393 6.38 14.41 11.56
C PRO A 393 7.87 13.99 11.55
N PRO A 394 8.53 13.84 12.72
CA PRO A 394 9.91 13.43 12.75
C PRO A 394 10.02 12.01 12.20
N LEU A 395 10.90 11.81 11.23
CA LEU A 395 11.14 10.50 10.65
C LEU A 395 12.24 9.81 11.48
N PRO A 396 11.98 8.65 12.11
CA PRO A 396 13.02 7.89 12.77
C PRO A 396 14.03 7.42 11.71
N VAL A 397 15.27 7.89 11.82
CA VAL A 397 16.36 7.47 10.95
C VAL A 397 17.21 6.45 11.70
N PRO A 398 17.38 5.22 11.17
CA PRO A 398 18.37 4.29 11.71
C PRO A 398 19.74 4.95 11.70
N ALA A 399 20.43 4.94 12.83
CA ALA A 399 21.78 5.46 12.92
C ALA A 399 22.64 4.62 13.85
N MET A 400 23.94 4.76 13.68
CA MET A 400 24.89 4.29 14.68
C MET A 400 25.03 5.40 15.71
N LEU A 401 24.66 5.12 16.96
CA LEU A 401 24.84 6.02 18.09
C LEU A 401 26.13 5.65 18.83
N PRO A 402 26.97 6.62 19.21
CA PRO A 402 28.12 6.34 20.05
C PRO A 402 27.62 6.03 21.48
N GLY A 403 28.01 4.88 22.01
CA GLY A 403 27.91 4.53 23.42
C GLY A 403 29.31 4.34 24.01
N GLU A 404 29.41 4.26 25.34
CA GLU A 404 30.65 3.84 26.01
C GLU A 404 30.53 2.37 26.41
N ASP A 405 31.59 1.59 26.14
CA ASP A 405 31.75 0.26 26.69
C ASP A 405 32.17 0.30 28.18
N VAL A 406 32.24 -0.85 28.82
CA VAL A 406 32.63 -0.99 30.25
C VAL A 406 34.04 -0.44 30.53
N ASN A 407 34.87 -0.28 29.50
CA ASN A 407 36.24 0.22 29.59
C ASN A 407 36.36 1.69 29.18
N GLY A 408 35.25 2.40 28.96
CA GLY A 408 35.23 3.80 28.53
C GLY A 408 35.66 4.02 27.07
N ARG A 409 35.62 2.99 26.23
CA ARG A 409 35.86 3.11 24.78
C ARG A 409 34.56 3.41 24.07
N THR A 410 34.61 4.27 23.05
CA THR A 410 33.46 4.55 22.20
C THR A 410 33.10 3.32 21.37
N GLU A 411 31.93 2.75 21.64
CA GLU A 411 31.33 1.65 20.90
C GLU A 411 30.13 2.17 20.09
N TRP A 412 30.09 1.89 18.79
CA TRP A 412 28.95 2.29 17.95
C TRP A 412 27.85 1.24 18.04
N ARG A 413 26.66 1.64 18.51
CA ARG A 413 25.50 0.75 18.62
C ARG A 413 24.40 1.16 17.65
N PRO A 414 23.67 0.20 17.05
CA PRO A 414 22.50 0.53 16.26
C PRO A 414 21.47 1.23 17.15
N GLY A 415 20.92 2.34 16.67
CA GLY A 415 19.92 3.13 17.35
C GLY A 415 19.03 3.88 16.36
N ILE A 416 18.15 4.72 16.90
CA ILE A 416 17.24 5.55 16.12
C ILE A 416 17.49 7.00 16.52
N THR A 417 17.71 7.87 15.54
CA THR A 417 17.73 9.33 15.76
C THR A 417 16.41 9.90 15.30
N LEU A 418 15.85 10.78 16.12
CA LEU A 418 14.76 11.66 15.74
C LEU A 418 15.35 13.06 15.63
N ARG A 419 15.30 13.66 14.44
CA ARG A 419 15.60 15.09 14.32
C ARG A 419 14.39 15.85 14.81
N LEU A 420 14.58 16.70 15.80
CA LEU A 420 13.51 17.56 16.30
C LEU A 420 13.54 18.92 15.62
N PHE A 421 14.71 19.40 15.22
CA PHE A 421 14.89 20.71 14.63
C PHE A 421 15.88 20.66 13.46
N HIS A 422 15.56 21.38 12.38
CA HIS A 422 16.45 21.62 11.26
C HIS A 422 16.29 23.06 10.78
N ALA A 423 17.39 23.77 10.53
CA ALA A 423 17.34 25.13 10.01
C ALA A 423 18.33 25.28 8.85
N THR A 424 17.81 25.83 7.75
CA THR A 424 18.57 26.20 6.55
C THR A 424 18.53 27.72 6.45
N PHE A 425 19.70 28.37 6.50
CA PHE A 425 19.85 29.84 6.51
C PHE A 425 20.33 30.38 5.17
#